data_AF-I3SX30-F1
#
_entry.id   AF-I3SX30-F1
#
_cell.length_a   1.000
_cell.length_b   1.000
_cell.length_c   1.000
_cell.angle_alpha   90.00
_cell.angle_beta   90.00
_cell.angle_gamma   90.00
#
_symmetry.space_group_name_H-M   'P 1'
#
loop_
_entity.id
_entity.type
_entity.pdbx_description
1 polymer ?
#
loop_
_entity_poly.entity_id
_entity_poly.type
_entity_poly.pdbx_seq_one_letter_code
_entity_poly.pdbx_strand_id
1 'polypeptide(L)'
;MKDKFSAVGFGPRQLAVLSAFIGPDQDATETLLASDPDVAPWVQKYQRSRETVSRTDYEVDLITTFTKLSTLGQKINYEAYTYPRKKIDITKLKL
;
A
#
# COMPACT_ATOMS: atom_id res chain seq x y z
N MET A 1 -7.55 -16.55 -3.36
CA MET A 1 -6.94 -15.23 -3.07
C MET A 1 -5.83 -15.33 -2.04
N LYS A 2 -6.07 -15.99 -0.89
CA LYS A 2 -5.07 -16.21 0.17
C LYS A 2 -3.75 -16.79 -0.35
N ASP A 3 -3.80 -17.87 -1.14
CA ASP A 3 -2.59 -18.51 -1.68
C ASP A 3 -1.74 -17.60 -2.56
N LYS A 4 -2.37 -16.68 -3.30
CA LYS A 4 -1.64 -15.75 -4.17
C LYS A 4 -0.84 -14.72 -3.35
N PHE A 5 -1.41 -14.25 -2.24
CA PHE A 5 -0.71 -13.40 -1.29
C PHE A 5 0.40 -14.18 -0.58
N SER A 6 0.14 -15.42 -0.17
CA SER A 6 1.15 -16.30 0.43
C SER A 6 2.33 -16.58 -0.50
N ALA A 7 2.08 -16.79 -1.79
CA ALA A 7 3.13 -17.02 -2.78
C ALA A 7 4.11 -15.84 -2.95
N VAL A 8 3.71 -14.63 -2.55
CA VAL A 8 4.56 -13.42 -2.59
C VAL A 8 5.03 -12.96 -1.19
N GLY A 9 4.91 -13.82 -0.18
CA GLY A 9 5.37 -13.54 1.18
C GLY A 9 4.42 -12.71 2.04
N PHE A 10 3.16 -12.58 1.63
CA PHE A 10 2.11 -11.92 2.41
C PHE A 10 1.15 -12.92 3.05
N GLY A 11 0.31 -12.45 3.98
CA GLY A 11 -0.66 -13.26 4.70
C GLY A 11 -2.08 -12.71 4.67
N PRO A 12 -3.00 -13.30 5.47
CA PRO A 12 -4.41 -12.92 5.54
C PRO A 12 -4.65 -11.43 5.85
N ARG A 13 -3.81 -10.83 6.69
CA ARG A 13 -3.87 -9.40 7.03
C ARG A 13 -3.71 -8.50 5.81
N GLN A 14 -2.70 -8.78 4.98
CA GLN A 14 -2.41 -7.99 3.78
C GLN A 14 -3.49 -8.16 2.72
N LEU A 15 -4.07 -9.36 2.61
CA LEU A 15 -5.21 -9.60 1.75
C LEU A 15 -6.43 -8.75 2.17
N ALA A 16 -6.73 -8.71 3.47
CA ALA A 16 -7.85 -7.94 3.99
C ALA A 16 -7.67 -6.42 3.80
N VAL A 17 -6.48 -5.88 4.10
CA VAL A 17 -6.27 -4.42 4.03
C VAL A 17 -6.25 -3.87 2.61
N LEU A 18 -5.87 -4.71 1.63
CA LEU A 18 -5.89 -4.37 0.21
C LEU A 18 -7.23 -4.73 -0.47
N SER A 19 -8.32 -4.88 0.28
CA SER A 19 -9.65 -5.24 -0.25
C SER A 19 -10.10 -4.35 -1.42
N ALA A 20 -9.87 -3.05 -1.34
CA ALA A 20 -10.19 -2.08 -2.39
C ALA A 20 -9.43 -2.28 -3.72
N PHE A 21 -8.34 -3.06 -3.74
CA PHE A 21 -7.54 -3.31 -4.95
C PHE A 21 -7.98 -4.57 -5.71
N ILE A 22 -8.95 -5.32 -5.18
CA ILE A 22 -9.40 -6.59 -5.75
C ILE A 22 -10.56 -6.38 -6.72
N GLY A 23 -11.40 -5.38 -6.48
CA GLY A 23 -12.58 -5.08 -7.29
C GLY A 23 -13.13 -3.67 -7.02
N PRO A 24 -14.10 -3.23 -7.83
CA PRO A 24 -14.66 -1.87 -7.73
C PRO A 24 -15.57 -1.67 -6.51
N ASP A 25 -16.08 -2.75 -5.92
CA ASP A 25 -16.91 -2.75 -4.71
C ASP A 25 -16.15 -3.39 -3.55
N GLN A 26 -15.68 -2.55 -2.64
CA GLN A 26 -14.91 -2.98 -1.47
C GLN A 26 -15.78 -3.78 -0.48
N ASP A 27 -17.04 -3.40 -0.28
CA ASP A 27 -17.91 -4.03 0.70
C ASP A 27 -18.34 -5.43 0.25
N ALA A 28 -18.64 -5.60 -1.04
CA ALA A 28 -18.89 -6.91 -1.64
C ALA A 28 -17.66 -7.82 -1.55
N THR A 29 -16.47 -7.26 -1.82
CA THR A 29 -15.20 -7.99 -1.70
C THR A 29 -14.96 -8.44 -0.25
N GLU A 30 -15.16 -7.54 0.71
CA GLU A 30 -14.95 -7.84 2.13
C GLU A 30 -15.96 -8.83 2.68
N THR A 31 -17.21 -8.79 2.21
CA THR A 31 -18.23 -9.80 2.54
C THR A 31 -17.77 -11.19 2.12
N LEU A 32 -17.19 -11.32 0.93
CA LEU A 32 -16.62 -12.58 0.47
C LEU A 32 -15.36 -12.96 1.27
N LEU A 33 -14.48 -12.02 1.57
CA LEU A 33 -13.26 -12.29 2.36
C LEU A 33 -13.57 -12.71 3.80
N ALA A 34 -14.65 -12.18 4.38
CA ALA A 34 -15.09 -12.50 5.74
C ALA A 34 -15.65 -13.94 5.88
N SER A 35 -15.87 -14.66 4.78
CA SER A 35 -16.22 -16.09 4.84
C SER A 35 -15.04 -16.99 5.20
N ASP A 36 -13.79 -16.49 5.09
CA ASP A 36 -12.58 -17.21 5.47
C ASP A 36 -12.19 -16.88 6.93
N PRO A 37 -12.13 -17.88 7.84
CA PRO A 37 -11.83 -17.65 9.26
C PRO A 37 -10.49 -16.98 9.53
N ASP A 38 -9.48 -17.15 8.66
CA ASP A 38 -8.16 -16.55 8.84
C ASP A 38 -8.14 -15.07 8.45
N VAL A 39 -9.06 -14.68 7.56
CA VAL A 39 -9.13 -13.33 6.97
C VAL A 39 -10.18 -12.47 7.70
N ALA A 40 -11.27 -13.08 8.16
CA ALA A 40 -12.39 -12.40 8.81
C ALA A 40 -12.01 -11.46 9.97
N PRO A 41 -11.10 -11.83 10.90
CA PRO A 41 -10.71 -10.92 11.99
C PRO A 41 -10.04 -9.64 11.50
N TRP A 42 -9.30 -9.73 10.39
CA TRP A 42 -8.63 -8.57 9.78
C TRP A 42 -9.63 -7.67 9.05
N VAL A 43 -10.57 -8.27 8.31
CA VAL A 43 -11.66 -7.51 7.67
C VAL A 43 -12.45 -6.73 8.72
N GLN A 44 -12.89 -7.39 9.79
CA GLN A 44 -13.63 -6.74 10.89
C GLN A 44 -12.80 -5.65 11.58
N LYS A 45 -11.49 -5.87 11.77
CA LYS A 45 -10.59 -4.83 12.31
C LYS A 45 -10.60 -3.59 11.41
N TYR A 46 -10.43 -3.76 10.10
CA TYR A 46 -10.33 -2.64 9.17
C TYR A 46 -11.66 -1.94 8.96
N GLN A 47 -12.78 -2.66 8.99
CA GLN A 47 -14.12 -2.07 9.02
C GLN A 47 -14.30 -1.16 10.24
N ARG A 48 -14.02 -1.67 11.46
CA ARG A 48 -14.05 -0.83 12.69
C ARG A 48 -13.14 0.38 12.59
N SER A 49 -11.97 0.25 11.96
CA SER A 49 -11.08 1.39 11.73
C SER A 49 -11.74 2.42 10.81
N ARG A 50 -12.32 2.00 9.67
CA ARG A 50 -12.97 2.91 8.71
C ARG A 50 -14.24 3.58 9.23
N GLU A 51 -14.89 2.99 10.22
CA GLU A 51 -16.02 3.63 10.94
C GLU A 51 -15.56 4.81 11.81
N THR A 52 -14.28 4.87 12.20
CA THR A 52 -13.74 6.04 12.90
C THR A 52 -13.48 7.20 11.94
N VAL A 53 -13.47 8.43 12.47
CA VAL A 53 -13.19 9.64 11.68
C VAL A 53 -11.79 9.58 11.04
N SER A 54 -10.78 9.13 11.79
CA SER A 54 -9.38 9.17 11.35
C SER A 54 -8.92 7.93 10.60
N ARG A 55 -9.64 6.80 10.70
CA ARG A 55 -9.38 5.53 9.99
C ARG A 55 -7.91 5.08 9.97
N THR A 56 -7.20 5.41 11.04
CA THR A 56 -5.73 5.39 11.09
C THR A 56 -5.13 4.01 10.87
N ASP A 57 -5.64 2.99 11.56
CA ASP A 57 -5.15 1.62 11.41
C ASP A 57 -5.28 1.10 9.98
N TYR A 58 -6.41 1.37 9.32
CA TYR A 58 -6.64 0.97 7.94
C TYR A 58 -5.66 1.67 6.99
N GLU A 59 -5.55 3.00 7.08
CA GLU A 59 -4.68 3.78 6.19
C GLU A 59 -3.19 3.41 6.35
N VAL A 60 -2.72 3.29 7.60
CA VAL A 60 -1.33 2.95 7.89
C VAL A 60 -0.98 1.55 7.41
N ASP A 61 -1.84 0.56 7.66
CA ASP A 61 -1.59 -0.82 7.25
C ASP A 61 -1.69 -1.01 5.73
N LEU A 62 -2.59 -0.28 5.08
CA LEU A 62 -2.74 -0.27 3.62
C LEU A 62 -1.43 0.21 2.99
N ILE A 63 -0.94 1.39 3.41
CA ILE A 63 0.29 1.97 2.90
C ILE A 63 1.49 1.06 3.19
N THR A 64 1.58 0.51 4.41
CA THR A 64 2.65 -0.42 4.80
C THR A 64 2.70 -1.63 3.89
N THR A 65 1.54 -2.19 3.56
CA THR A 65 1.43 -3.36 2.66
C THR A 65 1.73 -2.98 1.22
N PHE A 66 1.16 -1.88 0.74
CA PHE A 66 1.32 -1.42 -0.65
C PHE A 66 2.76 -0.98 -0.94
N THR A 67 3.47 -0.40 0.03
CA THR A 67 4.89 -0.05 -0.08
C THR A 67 5.77 -1.29 -0.33
N LYS A 68 5.49 -2.39 0.38
CA LYS A 68 6.19 -3.66 0.17
C LYS A 68 5.84 -4.25 -1.19
N LEU A 69 4.56 -4.26 -1.54
CA LEU A 69 4.06 -4.85 -2.80
C LEU A 69 4.64 -4.14 -4.03
N SER A 70 4.65 -2.81 -4.02
CA SER A 70 5.08 -1.97 -5.16
C SER A 70 6.58 -2.10 -5.50
N THR A 71 7.38 -2.62 -4.58
CA THR A 71 8.85 -2.75 -4.74
C THR A 71 9.33 -4.20 -4.80
N LEU A 72 8.42 -5.18 -4.85
CA LEU A 72 8.78 -6.60 -4.89
C LEU A 72 9.71 -6.94 -6.08
N GLY A 73 10.87 -7.52 -5.75
CA GLY A 73 11.86 -7.96 -6.74
C GLY A 73 12.61 -6.83 -7.46
N GLN A 74 12.33 -5.57 -7.13
CA GLN A 74 12.93 -4.40 -7.78
C GLN A 74 14.18 -3.93 -7.02
N LYS A 75 15.18 -3.46 -7.76
CA LYS A 75 16.29 -2.67 -7.21
C LYS A 75 16.06 -1.21 -7.60
N ILE A 76 15.66 -0.39 -6.64
CA ILE A 76 15.35 1.02 -6.89
C ILE A 76 16.66 1.78 -7.13
N ASN A 77 16.73 2.48 -8.27
CA ASN A 77 17.79 3.44 -8.55
C ASN A 77 17.49 4.74 -7.79
N TYR A 78 18.25 5.02 -6.74
CA TYR A 78 18.04 6.19 -5.90
C TYR A 78 18.44 7.51 -6.58
N GLU A 79 19.24 7.43 -7.65
CA GLU A 79 19.64 8.57 -8.48
C GLU A 79 18.70 8.77 -9.69
N ALA A 80 17.73 7.87 -9.91
CA ALA A 80 16.78 8.01 -11.00
C ALA A 80 16.10 9.38 -10.95
N TYR A 81 15.88 9.96 -12.12
CA TYR A 81 15.31 11.30 -12.28
C TYR A 81 16.17 12.46 -11.74
N THR A 82 17.43 12.22 -11.37
CA THR A 82 18.42 13.28 -11.12
C THR A 82 18.97 13.84 -12.44
N TYR A 83 19.26 15.13 -12.49
CA TYR A 83 19.83 15.83 -13.65
C TYR A 83 20.96 16.77 -13.22
N PRO A 84 21.88 17.13 -14.15
CA PRO A 84 22.96 18.06 -13.84
C PRO A 84 22.44 19.38 -13.27
N ARG A 85 22.99 19.82 -12.13
CA ARG A 85 22.68 21.12 -11.55
C ARG A 85 23.16 22.23 -12.49
N LYS A 86 22.28 23.18 -12.85
CA LYS A 86 22.65 24.37 -13.63
C LYS A 86 23.70 25.17 -12.85
N LYS A 87 24.95 25.18 -13.32
CA LYS A 87 26.02 25.97 -12.71
C LYS A 87 25.72 27.46 -12.95
N ILE A 88 25.73 28.25 -11.89
CA ILE A 88 25.69 29.71 -12.00
C ILE A 88 27.10 30.17 -12.32
N ASP A 89 27.25 30.90 -13.41
CA ASP A 89 28.47 31.58 -13.73
C ASP A 89 28.52 32.87 -12.89
N ILE A 90 29.28 32.83 -11.79
CA ILE A 90 29.40 33.96 -10.86
C ILE A 90 29.99 35.21 -11.52
N THR A 91 30.71 35.06 -12.65
CA THR A 91 31.23 36.19 -13.41
C THR A 91 30.14 36.94 -14.19
N LYS A 92 28.95 36.34 -14.35
CA LYS A 92 27.78 36.92 -15.01
C LYS A 92 26.75 37.49 -14.05
N LEU A 93 26.99 37.41 -12.74
CA LEU A 93 26.16 38.07 -11.73
C LEU A 93 26.53 39.55 -11.71
N LYS A 94 25.61 40.42 -12.14
CA LYS A 94 25.72 41.86 -11.89
C LYS A 94 25.40 42.11 -10.42
N LEU A 95 26.41 42.54 -9.66
CA LEU A 95 26.26 43.15 -8.33
C LEU A 95 25.79 44.60 -8.48
#